data_AF-A0A150IWL7-F1
#
_entry.id   AF-A0A150IWL7-F1
#
_cell.length_a   1.000
_cell.length_b   1.000
_cell.length_c   1.000
_cell.angle_alpha   90.00
_cell.angle_beta   90.00
_cell.angle_gamma   90.00
#
_symmetry.space_group_name_H-M   'P 1'
#
loop_
_entity.id
_entity.type
_entity.pdbx_description
1 polymer ?
#
loop_
_entity_poly.entity_id
_entity_poly.type
_entity_poly.pdbx_seq_one_letter_code
_entity_poly.pdbx_strand_id
1 'polypeptide(L)' 'MGYLINAKKVITIENNASGQFANLIKRETGFDIPYKILKYDGRPFSVEEVTARVKEILEE' A
#
# COMPACT_ATOMS: atom_id res chain seq x y z
N MET A 1 15.26 -6.79 -2.67
CA MET A 1 15.11 -5.65 -1.73
C MET A 1 15.39 -4.29 -2.35
N GLY A 2 16.33 -4.17 -3.31
CA GLY A 2 16.70 -2.88 -3.92
C GLY A 2 15.51 -2.06 -4.42
N TYR A 3 14.46 -2.69 -4.99
CA TYR A 3 13.25 -1.98 -5.39
C TYR A 3 12.52 -1.25 -4.25
N LEU A 4 12.44 -1.86 -3.05
CA LEU A 4 11.77 -1.26 -1.89
C LEU A 4 12.62 -0.17 -1.24
N ILE A 5 13.94 -0.39 -1.14
CA ILE A 5 14.87 0.57 -0.52
C ILE A 5 15.11 1.80 -1.41
N ASN A 6 15.18 1.61 -2.73
CA ASN A 6 15.50 2.70 -3.66
C ASN A 6 14.25 3.50 -4.09
N ALA A 7 13.06 3.02 -3.79
CA ALA A 7 11.82 3.73 -4.10
C ALA A 7 11.66 4.94 -3.16
N LYS A 8 11.29 6.09 -3.73
CA LYS A 8 11.01 7.31 -2.94
C LYS A 8 9.81 7.15 -2.02
N LYS A 9 8.76 6.48 -2.51
CA LYS A 9 7.54 6.14 -1.76
C LYS A 9 7.15 4.72 -2.11
N VAL A 10 6.80 3.94 -1.09
CA VAL A 10 6.31 2.57 -1.22
C VAL A 10 4.90 2.52 -0.65
N ILE A 11 3.94 2.08 -1.47
CA ILE A 11 2.52 2.04 -1.14
C ILE A 11 2.02 0.61 -1.38
N THR A 12 1.35 0.02 -0.40
CA THR A 12 0.56 -1.21 -0.63
C THR A 12 -0.89 -0.88 -0.89
N ILE A 13 -1.52 -1.64 -1.78
CA ILE A 13 -2.94 -1.52 -2.12
C ILE A 13 -3.55 -2.90 -1.93
N GLU A 14 -4.50 -3.03 -1.02
CA GLU A 14 -5.05 -4.33 -0.63
C GLU A 14 -6.58 -4.28 -0.42
N ASN A 15 -7.28 -5.32 -0.88
CA ASN A 15 -8.70 -5.56 -0.57
C ASN A 15 -8.86 -6.34 0.74
N ASN A 16 -8.29 -5.81 1.82
CA ASN A 16 -8.54 -6.31 3.16
C ASN A 16 -8.45 -5.17 4.20
N ALA A 17 -8.91 -5.44 5.41
CA ALA A 17 -8.98 -4.43 6.47
C ALA A 17 -7.65 -4.21 7.22
N SER A 18 -6.71 -5.16 7.18
CA SER A 18 -5.56 -5.20 8.11
C SER A 18 -4.18 -5.06 7.46
N GLY A 19 -4.10 -4.92 6.14
CA GLY A 19 -2.84 -4.82 5.40
C GLY A 19 -1.98 -6.07 5.52
N GLN A 20 -2.60 -7.24 5.39
CA GLN A 20 -1.94 -8.52 5.64
C GLN A 20 -0.70 -8.73 4.77
N PHE A 21 -0.71 -8.26 3.51
CA PHE A 21 0.44 -8.36 2.64
C PHE A 21 1.58 -7.44 3.09
N ALA A 22 1.27 -6.19 3.46
CA ALA A 22 2.27 -5.30 4.06
C ALA A 22 2.89 -5.91 5.33
N ASN A 23 2.06 -6.54 6.18
CA ASN A 23 2.53 -7.19 7.40
C ASN A 23 3.39 -8.43 7.10
N LEU A 24 3.05 -9.18 6.06
CA LEU A 24 3.87 -10.31 5.59
C LEU A 24 5.24 -9.81 5.10
N ILE A 25 5.28 -8.77 4.26
CA ILE A 25 6.55 -8.17 3.82
C ILE A 25 7.39 -7.74 5.02
N LYS A 26 6.78 -7.04 5.98
CA LYS A 26 7.48 -6.65 7.21
C LYS A 26 8.03 -7.85 7.98
N ARG A 27 7.24 -8.91 8.13
CA ARG A 27 7.66 -10.12 8.86
C ARG A 27 8.81 -10.84 8.18
N GLU A 28 8.73 -11.03 6.86
CA GLU A 28 9.72 -11.81 6.12
C GLU A 28 10.99 -11.01 5.81
N THR A 29 10.92 -9.68 5.81
CA THR A 29 12.00 -8.83 5.30
C THR A 29 12.49 -7.74 6.23
N GLY A 30 11.74 -7.45 7.30
CA GLY A 30 11.98 -6.30 8.17
C GLY A 30 11.60 -4.95 7.56
N PHE A 31 11.22 -4.88 6.28
CA PHE A 31 10.84 -3.64 5.63
C PHE A 31 9.40 -3.24 5.99
N ASP A 32 9.24 -2.10 6.67
CA ASP A 32 7.92 -1.56 6.99
C ASP A 32 7.41 -0.66 5.87
N ILE A 33 6.23 -0.98 5.32
CA ILE A 33 5.63 -0.22 4.23
C ILE A 33 4.82 0.94 4.84
N PRO A 34 5.23 2.19 4.62
CA PRO A 34 4.69 3.34 5.35
C PRO A 34 3.25 3.68 4.94
N TYR A 35 2.88 3.44 3.68
CA TYR A 35 1.58 3.83 3.14
C TYR A 35 0.77 2.61 2.73
N LYS A 36 -0.50 2.55 3.18
CA LYS A 36 -1.42 1.45 2.89
C LYS A 36 -2.77 2.00 2.42
N ILE A 37 -3.22 1.57 1.25
CA ILE A 37 -4.56 1.81 0.72
C ILE A 37 -5.35 0.52 0.90
N LEU A 38 -6.28 0.53 1.86
CA LEU A 38 -7.04 -0.64 2.27
C LEU A 38 -8.52 -0.48 1.94
N LYS A 39 -9.15 -1.55 1.46
CA LYS A 39 -10.59 -1.61 1.18
C LYS A 39 -11.16 -2.95 1.62
N TYR A 40 -12.33 -2.95 2.25
CA TYR A 40 -12.95 -4.15 2.80
C TYR A 40 -14.48 -4.17 2.66
N ASP A 41 -15.03 -3.36 1.76
CA ASP A 41 -16.48 -3.23 1.51
C ASP A 41 -17.03 -4.28 0.52
N GLY A 42 -16.21 -5.27 0.13
CA GLY A 42 -16.56 -6.32 -0.83
C GLY A 42 -16.56 -5.89 -2.29
N ARG A 43 -16.18 -4.64 -2.61
CA ARG A 43 -16.12 -4.13 -3.99
C ARG A 43 -14.67 -4.01 -4.47
N PRO A 44 -14.40 -4.21 -5.78
CA PRO A 44 -13.10 -3.89 -6.35
C PRO A 44 -12.74 -2.41 -6.15
N PHE A 45 -11.45 -2.11 -6.14
CA PHE A 45 -10.97 -0.73 -6.29
C PHE A 45 -11.37 -0.18 -7.66
N SER A 46 -11.87 1.06 -7.70
CA SER A 46 -11.98 1.79 -8.97
C SER A 46 -10.66 2.49 -9.29
N VAL A 47 -10.46 2.86 -10.56
CA VAL A 47 -9.28 3.61 -10.99
C VAL A 47 -9.26 4.99 -10.34
N GLU A 48 -10.42 5.65 -10.25
CA GLU A 48 -10.59 6.97 -9.65
C GLU A 48 -10.23 6.93 -8.16
N GLU A 49 -10.68 5.90 -7.44
CA GLU A 49 -10.37 5.70 -6.02
C GLU A 49 -8.86 5.54 -5.81
N VAL A 50 -8.21 4.64 -6.57
CA VAL A 50 -6.76 4.41 -6.42
C VAL A 50 -5.96 5.65 -6.79
N THR A 51 -6.31 6.30 -7.90
CA THR A 51 -5.57 7.49 -8.37
C THR A 51 -5.71 8.67 -7.42
N ALA A 52 -6.88 8.91 -6.84
CA ALA A 52 -7.09 9.94 -5.82
C ALA A 52 -6.21 9.67 -4.58
N ARG A 53 -6.29 8.46 -4.03
CA ARG A 53 -5.54 8.06 -2.82
C ARG A 53 -4.03 8.07 -3.03
N VAL A 54 -3.56 7.67 -4.21
CA VAL A 54 -2.14 7.74 -4.56
C VAL A 54 -1.67 9.19 -4.65
N LYS A 55 -2.46 10.10 -5.25
CA LYS A 55 -2.10 11.53 -5.30
C LYS A 55 -1.99 12.16 -3.92
N GLU A 56 -2.95 11.88 -3.04
CA GLU A 56 -2.92 12.33 -1.63
C GLU A 56 -1.60 11.92 -0.96
N ILE A 57 -1.19 10.66 -1.11
CA ILE A 57 0.06 10.15 -0.55
C ILE A 57 1.28 10.78 -1.23
N LEU A 58 1.24 11.07 -2.54
CA LEU A 58 2.38 11.65 -3.25
C LEU A 58 2.62 13.11 -2.87
N GLU A 59 1.58 13.86 -2.53
CA GLU A 59 1.62 15.30 -2.19
C GLU A 59 1.99 15.59 -0.72
N GLU A 60 1.95 14.59 0.17
CA GLU A 60 2.50 14.64 1.55
C GLU A 60 4.04 14.76 1.59
#